data_AF-A0A3M2SSX6-F1
#
_entry.id   AF-A0A3M2SSX6-F1
#
_cell.length_a   1.000
_cell.length_b   1.000
_cell.length_c   1.000
_cell.angle_alpha   90.00
_cell.angle_beta   90.00
_cell.angle_gamma   90.00
#
_symmetry.space_group_name_H-M   'P 1'
#
loop_
_entity.id
_entity.type
_entity.pdbx_description
1 polymer ?
#
loop_
_entity_poly.entity_id
_entity_poly.type
_entity_poly.pdbx_seq_one_letter_code
_entity_poly.pdbx_strand_id
1 'polypeptide(L)'
;MNDLDPVQQPVVADSRLITSFATSLANSLDRQMKNAYRPEGRKKLRLFSSKELIEFTGISASNLRLRHNEDQEFPTAETDARGHRFYSASTIDGIRRHMARTAKNPDAFRPGRRDGDEMKVISIVNFKGGSGKST
;
A
#
# COMPACT_ATOMS: atom_id res chain seq x y z
N MET A 1 -2.12 48.56 -58.18
CA MET A 1 -1.29 48.69 -56.96
C MET A 1 -1.65 47.50 -56.09
N ASN A 2 -0.94 46.39 -56.28
CA ASN A 2 -1.18 45.11 -55.60
C ASN A 2 0.01 44.91 -54.65
N ASP A 3 -0.14 45.29 -53.39
CA ASP A 3 0.79 44.93 -52.34
C ASP A 3 0.42 43.53 -51.86
N LEU A 4 1.13 42.52 -52.38
CA LEU A 4 1.08 41.17 -51.85
C LEU A 4 1.93 41.12 -50.58
N ASP A 5 1.31 40.77 -49.46
CA ASP A 5 2.03 40.45 -48.23
C ASP A 5 3.15 39.42 -48.51
N PRO A 6 4.33 39.57 -47.89
CA PRO A 6 5.43 38.64 -48.13
C PRO A 6 5.04 37.24 -47.68
N VAL A 7 5.23 36.27 -48.57
CA VAL A 7 5.05 34.84 -48.28
C VAL A 7 5.89 34.48 -47.05
N GLN A 8 5.23 34.11 -45.95
CA GLN A 8 5.89 33.55 -44.78
C GLN A 8 6.71 32.33 -45.22
N GLN A 9 8.03 32.41 -45.06
CA GLN A 9 8.92 31.30 -45.34
C GLN A 9 8.54 30.10 -44.47
N PRO A 10 8.62 28.86 -44.99
CA PRO A 10 8.34 27.68 -44.21
C PRO A 10 9.32 27.63 -43.03
N VAL A 11 8.79 27.45 -41.81
CA VAL A 11 9.60 27.21 -40.62
C VAL A 11 10.34 25.88 -40.83
N VAL A 12 11.57 25.96 -41.32
CA VAL A 12 12.46 24.80 -41.41
C VAL A 12 12.82 24.45 -39.97
N ALA A 13 12.33 23.32 -39.50
CA ALA A 13 12.58 22.88 -38.13
C ALA A 13 14.09 22.68 -37.94
N ASP A 14 14.72 23.57 -37.19
CA ASP A 14 16.16 23.51 -36.91
C ASP A 14 16.46 22.22 -36.12
N SER A 15 17.19 21.30 -36.75
CA SER A 15 17.58 20.02 -36.17
C SER A 15 18.28 20.18 -34.82
N ARG A 16 18.99 21.29 -34.58
CA ARG A 16 19.65 21.57 -33.31
C ARG A 16 18.63 21.91 -32.21
N LEU A 17 17.58 22.65 -32.57
CA LEU A 17 16.49 23.01 -31.67
C LEU A 17 15.64 21.78 -31.30
N ILE A 18 15.36 20.90 -32.25
CA ILE A 18 14.67 19.63 -31.97
C ILE A 18 15.51 18.78 -31.00
N THR A 19 16.83 18.70 -31.21
CA THR A 19 17.74 17.92 -30.36
C THR A 19 17.81 18.47 -28.94
N SER A 20 17.81 19.79 -28.76
CA SER A 20 17.83 20.40 -27.43
C SER A 20 16.53 20.17 -26.66
N PHE A 21 15.37 20.22 -27.33
CA PHE A 21 14.09 19.84 -26.74
C PHE A 21 14.04 18.36 -26.38
N ALA A 22 14.50 17.47 -27.26
CA ALA A 22 14.54 16.04 -26.99
C ALA A 22 15.41 15.72 -25.76
N THR A 23 16.57 16.36 -25.66
CA THR A 23 17.49 16.21 -24.50
C THR A 23 16.85 16.73 -23.21
N SER A 24 16.17 17.88 -23.28
CA SER A 24 15.48 18.47 -22.11
C SER A 24 14.31 17.61 -21.64
N LEU A 25 13.57 17.02 -22.58
CA LEU A 25 12.49 16.09 -22.28
C LEU A 25 13.01 14.79 -21.67
N ALA A 26 14.05 14.19 -22.25
CA ALA A 26 14.69 12.97 -21.72
C ALA A 26 15.18 13.17 -20.28
N ASN A 27 15.86 14.30 -20.01
CA ASN A 27 16.33 14.64 -18.66
C ASN A 27 15.16 14.84 -17.67
N SER A 28 14.04 15.39 -18.13
CA SER A 28 12.86 15.60 -17.28
C SER A 28 12.14 14.30 -16.98
N LEU A 29 12.03 13.40 -17.97
CA LEU A 29 11.48 12.06 -17.80
C LEU A 29 12.33 11.22 -16.84
N ASP A 30 13.66 11.22 -16.99
CA ASP A 30 14.57 10.50 -16.10
C ASP A 30 14.42 10.96 -14.63
N ARG A 31 14.38 12.29 -14.41
CA ARG A 31 14.12 12.85 -13.07
C ARG A 31 12.76 12.43 -12.52
N GLN A 32 11.71 12.47 -13.33
CA GLN A 32 10.37 12.05 -12.91
C GLN A 32 10.31 10.56 -12.58
N MET A 33 10.93 9.70 -13.39
CA MET A 33 10.99 8.26 -13.11
C MET A 33 11.75 7.97 -11.82
N LYS A 34 12.91 8.61 -11.60
CA LYS A 34 13.67 8.47 -10.35
C LYS A 34 12.87 8.92 -9.12
N ASN A 35 12.04 9.95 -9.26
CA ASN A 35 11.16 10.42 -8.18
C ASN A 35 9.94 9.52 -7.97
N ALA A 36 9.30 9.05 -9.04
CA ALA A 36 8.12 8.20 -8.98
C ALA A 36 8.44 6.79 -8.45
N TYR A 37 9.63 6.28 -8.78
CA TYR A 37 10.08 4.94 -8.40
C TYR A 37 11.17 4.95 -7.32
N ARG A 38 11.13 5.92 -6.39
CA ARG A 38 12.05 5.90 -5.23
C ARG A 38 11.89 4.58 -4.48
N PRO A 39 12.93 3.73 -4.38
CA PRO A 39 12.82 2.36 -3.88
C PRO A 39 12.38 2.28 -2.41
N GLU A 40 12.55 3.37 -1.66
CA GLU A 40 12.24 3.47 -0.23
C GLU A 40 10.79 3.91 0.05
N GLY A 41 10.06 4.38 -0.97
CA GLY A 41 8.70 4.93 -0.82
C GLY A 41 7.60 3.87 -0.74
N ARG A 42 7.85 2.71 -0.13
CA ARG A 42 6.80 1.71 0.07
C ARG A 42 5.84 2.20 1.16
N LYS A 43 4.56 2.35 0.81
CA LYS A 43 3.51 2.57 1.80
C LYS A 43 3.57 1.46 2.83
N LYS A 44 3.75 1.84 4.10
CA LYS A 44 3.66 0.92 5.23
C LYS A 44 2.27 1.03 5.81
N LEU A 45 1.70 -0.13 6.16
CA LEU A 45 0.47 -0.14 6.94
C LEU A 45 0.81 0.37 8.34
N ARG A 46 0.00 1.30 8.85
CA ARG A 46 0.16 1.78 10.23
C ARG A 46 -0.08 0.65 11.22
N LEU A 47 0.38 0.86 12.45
CA LEU A 47 -0.01 -0.01 13.55
C LEU A 47 -1.48 0.23 13.95
N PHE A 48 -2.08 -0.82 14.47
CA PHE A 48 -3.46 -0.85 14.96
C PHE A 48 -3.47 -0.72 16.47
N SER A 49 -4.43 0.00 17.00
CA SER A 49 -4.66 0.10 18.45
C SER A 49 -5.29 -1.20 18.99
N SER A 50 -5.25 -1.37 20.31
CA SER A 50 -5.95 -2.48 20.97
C SER A 50 -7.45 -2.50 20.67
N LYS A 51 -8.09 -1.32 20.49
CA LYS A 51 -9.51 -1.22 20.13
C LYS A 51 -9.80 -1.83 18.76
N GLU A 52 -8.98 -1.50 17.78
CA GLU A 52 -9.12 -2.02 16.42
C GLU A 52 -8.82 -3.52 16.36
N LEU A 53 -7.84 -3.99 17.13
CA LEU A 53 -7.58 -5.42 17.24
C LEU A 53 -8.81 -6.18 17.76
N ILE A 54 -9.46 -5.66 18.81
CA ILE A 54 -10.69 -6.24 19.37
C ILE A 54 -11.77 -6.32 18.28
N GLU A 55 -11.95 -5.23 17.52
CA GLU A 55 -12.92 -5.17 16.43
C GLU A 55 -12.63 -6.20 15.32
N PHE A 56 -11.36 -6.36 14.93
CA PHE A 56 -10.98 -7.29 13.86
C PHE A 56 -10.95 -8.76 14.27
N THR A 57 -10.82 -9.06 15.55
CA THR A 57 -10.60 -10.44 16.05
C THR A 57 -11.78 -10.97 16.86
N GLY A 58 -12.67 -10.11 17.35
CA GLY A 58 -13.73 -10.48 18.27
C GLY A 58 -13.25 -10.88 19.66
N ILE A 59 -11.95 -10.73 19.96
CA ILE A 59 -11.39 -11.01 21.28
C ILE A 59 -11.84 -9.90 22.24
N SER A 60 -12.40 -10.26 23.40
CA SER A 60 -12.81 -9.26 24.38
C SER A 60 -11.61 -8.53 24.97
N ALA A 61 -11.79 -7.25 25.35
CA ALA A 61 -10.73 -6.44 25.96
C ALA A 61 -10.12 -7.09 27.22
N SER A 62 -10.97 -7.75 28.04
CA SER A 62 -10.54 -8.46 29.24
C SER A 62 -9.66 -9.67 28.90
N ASN A 63 -10.06 -10.50 27.92
CA ASN A 63 -9.27 -11.65 27.49
C ASN A 63 -7.94 -11.22 26.87
N LEU A 64 -7.95 -10.19 26.01
CA LEU A 64 -6.72 -9.64 25.43
C LEU A 64 -5.73 -9.18 26.51
N ARG A 65 -6.22 -8.46 27.54
CA ARG A 65 -5.39 -8.02 28.66
C ARG A 65 -4.85 -9.18 29.48
N LEU A 66 -5.69 -10.18 29.76
CA LEU A 66 -5.31 -11.39 30.48
C LEU A 66 -4.16 -12.11 29.77
N ARG A 67 -4.32 -12.36 28.46
CA ARG A 67 -3.31 -13.04 27.63
C ARG A 67 -1.98 -12.31 27.61
N HIS A 68 -2.00 -10.99 27.40
CA HIS A 68 -0.77 -10.19 27.45
C HIS A 68 -0.02 -10.23 28.78
N ASN A 69 -0.71 -10.56 29.88
CA ASN A 69 -0.12 -10.57 31.21
C ASN A 69 0.31 -11.97 31.66
N GLU A 70 -0.42 -13.00 31.26
CA GLU A 70 -0.27 -14.36 31.80
C GLU A 70 0.32 -15.36 30.80
N ASP A 71 0.20 -15.10 29.49
CA ASP A 71 0.57 -16.02 28.43
C ASP A 71 1.88 -15.57 27.77
N GLN A 72 2.98 -16.22 28.15
CA GLN A 72 4.32 -15.89 27.66
C GLN A 72 4.49 -16.15 26.16
N GLU A 73 3.70 -17.05 25.58
CA GLU A 73 3.72 -17.34 24.14
C GLU A 73 2.83 -16.38 23.34
N PHE A 74 2.05 -15.53 24.02
CA PHE A 74 1.18 -14.58 23.33
C PHE A 74 2.02 -13.55 22.55
N PRO A 75 1.66 -13.25 21.28
CA PRO A 75 2.45 -12.35 20.46
C PRO A 75 2.64 -10.97 21.09
N THR A 76 3.89 -10.53 21.17
CA THR A 76 4.27 -9.25 21.75
C THR A 76 3.76 -8.09 20.91
N ALA A 77 3.20 -7.08 21.59
CA ALA A 77 2.78 -5.82 20.98
C ALA A 77 3.85 -4.74 21.15
N GLU A 78 3.91 -3.80 20.21
CA GLU A 78 4.67 -2.57 20.41
C GLU A 78 3.98 -1.73 21.46
N THR A 79 4.74 -1.09 22.36
CA THR A 79 4.17 -0.30 23.45
C THR A 79 4.76 1.09 23.46
N ASP A 80 3.92 2.12 23.52
CA ASP A 80 4.38 3.50 23.65
C ASP A 80 4.85 3.83 25.07
N ALA A 81 5.41 5.03 25.27
CA ALA A 81 5.86 5.50 26.58
C ALA A 81 4.75 5.57 27.66
N ARG A 82 3.47 5.52 27.25
CA ARG A 82 2.29 5.57 28.12
C ARG A 82 1.70 4.19 28.40
N GLY A 83 2.29 3.13 27.86
CA GLY A 83 1.81 1.76 28.04
C GLY A 83 0.72 1.34 27.06
N HIS A 84 0.41 2.14 26.04
CA HIS A 84 -0.56 1.74 25.02
C HIS A 84 0.06 0.74 24.05
N ARG A 85 -0.67 -0.35 23.80
CA ARG A 85 -0.24 -1.40 22.88
C ARG A 85 -0.73 -1.16 21.46
N PHE A 86 0.19 -1.36 20.52
CA PHE A 86 0.03 -1.23 19.09
C PHE A 86 0.46 -2.51 18.37
N TYR A 87 -0.25 -2.85 17.29
CA TYR A 87 -0.10 -4.14 16.62
C TYR A 87 0.12 -3.95 15.13
N SER A 88 1.11 -4.62 14.57
CA SER A 88 1.23 -4.77 13.13
C SER A 88 0.21 -5.78 12.60
N ALA A 89 -0.04 -5.81 11.28
CA ALA A 89 -0.90 -6.83 10.68
C ALA A 89 -0.37 -8.26 10.92
N SER A 90 0.95 -8.47 10.91
CA SER A 90 1.55 -9.77 11.21
C SER A 90 1.39 -10.16 12.68
N THR A 91 1.45 -9.19 13.60
CA THR A 91 1.14 -9.43 15.02
C THR A 91 -0.30 -9.87 15.21
N ILE A 92 -1.26 -9.20 14.54
CA ILE A 92 -2.69 -9.58 14.60
C ILE A 92 -2.90 -11.00 14.06
N ASP A 93 -2.25 -11.35 12.94
CA ASP A 93 -2.30 -12.72 12.40
C ASP A 93 -1.71 -13.76 13.37
N GLY A 94 -0.59 -13.44 14.02
CA GLY A 94 -0.01 -14.26 15.07
C GLY A 94 -0.99 -14.49 16.22
N ILE A 95 -1.69 -13.44 16.65
CA ILE A 95 -2.69 -13.51 17.73
C ILE A 95 -3.85 -14.42 17.31
N ARG A 96 -4.34 -14.27 16.07
CA ARG A 96 -5.37 -15.14 15.49
C ARG A 96 -4.95 -16.61 15.52
N ARG A 97 -3.73 -16.91 15.06
CA ARG A 97 -3.19 -18.27 15.08
C ARG A 97 -3.03 -18.81 16.50
N HIS A 98 -2.57 -17.98 17.44
CA HIS A 98 -2.42 -18.36 18.85
C HIS A 98 -3.77 -18.72 19.49
N MET A 99 -4.77 -17.85 19.32
CA MET A 99 -6.12 -18.07 19.84
C MET A 99 -6.78 -19.31 19.23
N ALA A 100 -6.57 -19.54 17.93
CA ALA A 100 -7.12 -20.70 17.23
C ALA A 100 -6.65 -22.05 17.80
N ARG A 101 -5.46 -22.14 18.41
CA ARG A 101 -4.94 -23.40 18.98
C ARG A 101 -5.77 -23.94 20.15
N THR A 102 -6.39 -23.04 20.92
CA THR A 102 -7.09 -23.41 22.17
C THR A 102 -8.59 -23.11 22.12
N ALA A 103 -9.08 -22.49 21.04
CA ALA A 103 -10.47 -22.15 20.86
C ALA A 103 -11.35 -23.37 20.62
N LYS A 104 -12.56 -23.38 21.21
CA LYS A 104 -13.60 -24.36 20.87
C LYS A 104 -13.97 -24.33 19.38
N ASN A 105 -13.92 -23.15 18.77
CA ASN A 105 -14.10 -22.94 17.34
C ASN A 105 -12.88 -22.18 16.78
N PRO A 106 -11.83 -22.90 16.33
CA PRO A 106 -10.63 -22.29 15.76
C PRO A 106 -10.89 -21.41 14.53
N ASP A 107 -11.91 -21.77 13.75
CA ASP A 107 -12.25 -21.08 12.50
C ASP A 107 -12.76 -19.66 12.74
N ALA A 108 -13.31 -19.38 13.93
CA ALA A 108 -13.73 -18.03 14.32
C ALA A 108 -12.54 -17.04 14.34
N PHE A 109 -11.33 -17.53 14.57
CA PHE A 109 -10.11 -16.72 14.59
C PHE A 109 -9.34 -16.74 13.26
N ARG A 110 -9.68 -17.64 12.35
CA ARG A 110 -9.00 -17.80 11.05
C ARG A 110 -9.94 -17.50 9.89
N PRO A 111 -10.38 -16.25 9.72
CA PRO A 111 -11.19 -15.88 8.57
C PRO A 111 -10.35 -15.98 7.29
N GLY A 112 -10.94 -16.52 6.23
CA GLY A 112 -10.31 -16.61 4.92
C GLY A 112 -10.32 -18.02 4.33
N ARG A 113 -9.49 -18.20 3.30
CA ARG A 113 -9.43 -19.42 2.52
C ARG A 113 -8.78 -20.57 3.27
N ARG A 114 -9.22 -21.79 2.98
CA ARG A 114 -8.70 -23.05 3.52
C ARG A 114 -8.00 -23.87 2.45
N ASP A 115 -7.24 -24.86 2.91
CA ASP A 115 -6.68 -25.88 2.04
C ASP A 115 -7.84 -26.62 1.36
N GLY A 116 -7.75 -26.73 0.02
CA GLY A 116 -8.81 -27.31 -0.81
C GLY A 116 -9.79 -26.29 -1.39
N ASP A 117 -9.76 -25.02 -0.99
CA ASP A 117 -10.58 -24.00 -1.62
C ASP A 117 -10.19 -23.83 -3.10
N GLU A 118 -11.18 -23.71 -3.97
CA GLU A 118 -10.96 -23.41 -5.38
C GLU A 118 -10.28 -22.04 -5.59
N MET A 119 -9.52 -21.93 -6.68
CA MET A 119 -8.94 -20.66 -7.11
C MET A 119 -10.04 -19.63 -7.35
N LYS A 120 -9.86 -18.42 -6.81
CA LYS A 120 -10.73 -17.27 -7.08
C LYS A 120 -9.99 -16.28 -7.97
N VAL A 121 -10.59 -15.94 -9.11
CA VAL A 121 -10.03 -14.96 -10.05
C VAL A 121 -10.67 -13.61 -9.76
N ILE A 122 -9.85 -12.63 -9.40
CA ILE A 122 -10.28 -11.24 -9.20
C ILE A 122 -9.73 -10.43 -10.37
N SER A 123 -10.61 -9.96 -11.25
CA SER A 123 -10.22 -9.06 -12.35
C SER A 123 -10.48 -7.61 -11.95
N ILE A 124 -9.41 -6.83 -11.87
CA ILE A 124 -9.48 -5.40 -11.57
C ILE A 124 -9.23 -4.66 -12.88
N VAL A 125 -10.28 -4.06 -13.44
CA VAL A 125 -10.15 -3.30 -14.68
C VAL A 125 -10.11 -1.81 -14.39
N ASN A 126 -9.02 -1.20 -14.82
CA ASN A 126 -8.67 0.18 -14.51
C ASN A 126 -8.89 1.06 -15.74
N PHE A 127 -10.14 1.37 -16.09
CA PHE A 127 -10.42 2.31 -17.18
C PHE A 127 -10.08 3.75 -16.76
N LYS A 128 -9.44 4.49 -17.68
CA LYS A 128 -8.95 5.88 -17.59
C LYS A 128 -7.57 6.09 -16.94
N GLY A 129 -6.57 6.46 -17.74
CA GLY A 129 -5.31 7.03 -17.25
C GLY A 129 -5.57 8.33 -16.51
N GLY A 130 -5.06 8.45 -15.28
CA GLY A 130 -5.11 9.69 -14.50
C GLY A 130 -5.82 9.63 -13.13
N SER A 131 -6.45 8.52 -12.74
CA SER A 131 -7.20 8.45 -11.47
C SER A 131 -6.54 7.59 -10.36
N GLY A 132 -5.20 7.59 -10.27
CA GLY A 132 -4.50 7.10 -9.07
C GLY A 132 -4.61 5.60 -8.77
N LYS A 133 -4.62 4.73 -9.78
CA LYS A 133 -4.84 3.28 -9.62
C LYS A 133 -3.57 2.44 -9.35
N SER A 134 -2.48 3.13 -9.01
CA SER A 134 -1.22 2.52 -8.56
C SER A 134 -0.64 3.22 -7.33
N THR A 135 -1.46 3.95 -6.56
CA THR A 135 -0.99 4.57 -5.30
C THR A 135 -1.27 3.67 -4.12
#